data_AF-A0A838U1Z3-F1
#
_entry.id   AF-A0A838U1Z3-F1
#
_cell.length_a   1.000
_cell.length_b   1.000
_cell.length_c   1.000
_cell.angle_alpha   90.00
_cell.angle_beta   90.00
_cell.angle_gamma   90.00
#
_symmetry.space_group_name_H-M   'P 1'
#
loop_
_entity.id
_entity.type
_entity.pdbx_description
1 polymer ?
#
loop_
_entity_poly.entity_id
_entity_poly.type
_entity_poly.pdbx_seq_one_letter_code
_entity_poly.pdbx_strand_id
1 'polypeptide(L)'
;MSDINVAITKEEIEEDDIPQQIISKINKKINIITLPTIITIPIYSKDIANSIKKIENGFYDYYIFLSARSVDIFFKTIKNEKNSSNILQEILKINKKNGTFIAIGPKTKKALEKNNLKANIAITDTVNTNIDIKVEFSLHSIMKFLDNLDKNNEKEKIKILMPRSAESQKSNNFIKKTYENLVLEQIFFYKTIEFNKIEESNEWNKFKSLVYQKELKYLIFTSPSAVRAFFKIVVNSIYVEKQVLLSTIKNEQELVHFLGIKLIISLGPRTSEELKKRDIMYLESTEYTVKGALKYLIRNLAF
;
A
#
# COMPACT_ATOMS: atom_id res chain seq x y z
N MET A 1 30.75 19.51 -3.40
CA MET A 1 30.33 18.24 -2.75
C MET A 1 29.08 17.74 -3.46
N SER A 2 28.93 16.44 -3.70
CA SER A 2 27.80 15.90 -4.47
C SER A 2 26.52 15.76 -3.64
N ASP A 3 25.39 15.98 -4.30
CA ASP A 3 24.05 15.76 -3.75
C ASP A 3 23.85 14.30 -3.33
N ILE A 4 22.90 14.08 -2.41
CA ILE A 4 22.51 12.75 -1.94
C ILE A 4 21.26 12.32 -2.69
N ASN A 5 21.39 11.32 -3.56
CA ASN A 5 20.24 10.74 -4.27
C ASN A 5 19.72 9.50 -3.53
N VAL A 6 18.41 9.47 -3.28
CA VAL A 6 17.71 8.38 -2.58
C VAL A 6 16.54 7.91 -3.43
N ALA A 7 16.57 6.65 -3.85
CA ALA A 7 15.45 6.01 -4.51
C ALA A 7 14.53 5.34 -3.47
N ILE A 8 13.21 5.43 -3.65
CA ILE A 8 12.22 4.84 -2.75
C ILE A 8 11.22 4.07 -3.59
N THR A 9 11.03 2.77 -3.34
CA THR A 9 10.14 1.92 -4.14
C THR A 9 8.67 2.17 -3.83
N LYS A 10 8.15 3.33 -4.23
CA LYS A 10 6.79 3.81 -4.01
C LYS A 10 6.35 4.57 -5.26
N GLU A 11 5.05 4.51 -5.56
CA GLU A 11 4.45 5.27 -6.68
C GLU A 11 4.58 6.78 -6.43
N GLU A 12 4.20 7.24 -5.24
CA GLU A 12 4.19 8.65 -4.85
C GLU A 12 4.64 8.82 -3.40
N ILE A 13 5.19 9.99 -3.04
CA ILE A 13 5.55 10.37 -1.68
C ILE A 13 4.67 11.54 -1.26
N GLU A 14 4.03 11.42 -0.10
CA GLU A 14 3.20 12.48 0.47
C GLU A 14 4.10 13.46 1.26
N GLU A 15 3.68 14.72 1.44
CA GLU A 15 4.48 15.70 2.21
C GLU A 15 4.80 15.20 3.63
N ASP A 16 3.86 14.50 4.26
CA ASP A 16 4.01 13.90 5.59
C ASP A 16 5.11 12.83 5.66
N ASP A 17 5.45 12.20 4.53
CA ASP A 17 6.54 11.22 4.42
C ASP A 17 7.92 11.90 4.47
N ILE A 18 8.02 13.23 4.28
CA ILE A 18 9.28 13.96 4.19
C ILE A 18 9.62 14.62 5.55
N PRO A 19 10.79 14.34 6.16
CA PRO A 19 11.16 14.91 7.46
C PRO A 19 11.72 16.35 7.32
N GLN A 20 10.82 17.34 7.23
CA GLN A 20 11.16 18.76 7.05
C GLN A 20 12.22 19.29 8.04
N GLN A 21 12.09 18.96 9.33
CA GLN A 21 12.95 19.48 10.40
C GLN A 21 14.40 18.99 10.35
N ILE A 22 14.67 17.88 9.68
CA ILE A 22 16.03 17.31 9.62
C ILE A 22 16.73 17.69 8.32
N ILE A 23 15.99 17.88 7.22
CA ILE A 23 16.54 18.33 5.94
C ILE A 23 17.21 19.71 6.09
N SER A 24 16.61 20.62 6.87
CA SER A 24 17.17 21.95 7.11
C SER A 24 18.51 21.97 7.85
N LYS A 25 18.92 20.85 8.47
CA LYS A 25 20.16 20.73 9.25
C LYS A 25 21.35 20.17 8.46
N ILE A 26 21.17 19.83 7.19
CA ILE A 26 22.20 19.21 6.36
C ILE A 26 22.70 20.22 5.33
N ASN A 27 24.03 20.38 5.22
CA ASN A 27 24.67 21.21 4.17
C ASN A 27 24.69 20.53 2.78
N LYS A 28 23.82 19.54 2.54
CA LYS A 28 23.71 18.78 1.30
C LYS A 28 22.26 18.67 0.90
N LYS A 29 22.00 18.82 -0.40
CA LYS A 29 20.67 18.58 -0.96
C LYS A 29 20.40 17.08 -1.00
N ILE A 30 19.23 16.68 -0.49
CA ILE A 30 18.72 15.32 -0.63
C ILE A 30 17.70 15.32 -1.75
N ASN A 31 18.02 14.60 -2.81
CA ASN A 31 17.16 14.37 -3.96
C ASN A 31 16.45 13.03 -3.78
N ILE A 32 15.15 13.08 -3.52
CA ILE A 32 14.32 11.89 -3.41
C ILE A 32 13.75 11.56 -4.79
N ILE A 33 13.75 10.28 -5.13
CA ILE A 33 13.18 9.74 -6.37
C ILE A 33 12.24 8.62 -5.98
N THR A 34 10.96 8.78 -6.31
CA THR A 34 9.99 7.70 -6.26
C THR A 34 10.30 6.70 -7.35
N LEU A 35 10.17 5.41 -7.07
CA LEU A 35 10.40 4.34 -8.01
C LEU A 35 9.18 3.43 -8.02
N PRO A 36 8.21 3.65 -8.92
CA PRO A 36 7.05 2.78 -9.03
C PRO A 36 7.52 1.39 -9.49
N THR A 37 7.54 0.44 -8.56
CA THR A 37 7.92 -0.97 -8.84
C THR A 37 6.68 -1.83 -8.98
N ILE A 38 5.62 -1.47 -8.27
CA ILE A 38 4.29 -2.05 -8.37
C ILE A 38 3.28 -0.92 -8.53
N ILE A 39 2.23 -1.17 -9.30
CA ILE A 39 1.10 -0.27 -9.43
C ILE A 39 -0.19 -1.01 -9.14
N THR A 40 -1.18 -0.25 -8.70
CA THR A 40 -2.51 -0.79 -8.47
C THR A 40 -3.42 -0.37 -9.61
N ILE A 41 -3.98 -1.37 -10.30
CA ILE A 41 -4.90 -1.14 -11.41
C ILE A 41 -6.32 -1.60 -11.04
N PRO A 42 -7.36 -0.87 -11.48
CA PRO A 42 -8.73 -1.32 -11.30
C PRO A 42 -8.96 -2.63 -12.05
N ILE A 43 -9.85 -3.46 -11.51
CA ILE A 43 -10.41 -4.61 -12.20
C ILE A 43 -11.75 -4.17 -12.80
N TYR A 44 -12.06 -4.66 -14.00
CA TYR A 44 -13.38 -4.54 -14.59
C TYR A 44 -13.94 -5.94 -14.74
N SER A 45 -15.02 -6.25 -14.02
CA SER A 45 -15.62 -7.59 -14.01
C SER A 45 -17.14 -7.50 -13.87
N LYS A 46 -17.83 -8.60 -14.20
CA LYS A 46 -19.27 -8.74 -13.97
C LYS A 46 -19.61 -8.61 -12.49
N ASP A 47 -18.76 -9.11 -11.60
CA ASP A 47 -18.99 -9.01 -10.15
C ASP A 47 -18.96 -7.57 -9.66
N ILE A 48 -18.02 -6.76 -10.17
CA ILE A 48 -17.98 -5.33 -9.87
C ILE A 48 -19.23 -4.64 -10.42
N ALA A 49 -19.58 -4.87 -11.69
CA ALA A 49 -20.77 -4.28 -12.30
C ALA A 49 -22.06 -4.64 -11.51
N ASN A 50 -22.17 -5.90 -11.07
CA ASN A 50 -23.28 -6.36 -10.24
C ASN A 50 -23.26 -5.71 -8.86
N SER A 51 -22.08 -5.59 -8.24
CA SER A 51 -21.95 -4.91 -6.95
C SER A 51 -22.33 -3.42 -7.04
N ILE A 52 -21.99 -2.75 -8.13
CA ILE A 52 -22.35 -1.35 -8.39
C ILE A 52 -23.87 -1.20 -8.51
N LYS A 53 -24.55 -2.08 -9.26
CA LYS A 53 -26.02 -2.12 -9.32
C LYS A 53 -26.65 -2.36 -7.95
N LYS A 54 -26.07 -3.23 -7.12
CA LYS A 54 -26.51 -3.45 -5.74
C LYS A 54 -26.37 -2.18 -4.89
N ILE A 55 -25.27 -1.44 -5.04
CA ILE A 55 -25.07 -0.15 -4.34
C ILE A 55 -26.14 0.86 -4.77
N GLU A 56 -26.37 1.01 -6.07
CA GLU A 56 -27.40 1.91 -6.61
C GLU A 56 -28.80 1.59 -6.08
N ASN A 57 -29.08 0.31 -5.81
CA ASN A 57 -30.37 -0.12 -5.25
C ASN A 57 -30.40 -0.12 -3.72
N GLY A 58 -29.38 0.41 -3.04
CA GLY A 58 -29.32 0.49 -1.58
C GLY A 58 -29.23 -0.88 -0.88
N PHE A 59 -28.66 -1.89 -1.53
CA PHE A 59 -28.65 -3.27 -1.04
C PHE A 59 -27.79 -3.52 0.20
N TYR A 60 -26.63 -2.85 0.32
CA TYR A 60 -25.67 -3.13 1.40
C TYR A 60 -25.96 -2.29 2.65
N ASP A 61 -25.86 -2.90 3.83
CA ASP A 61 -25.98 -2.26 5.14
C ASP A 61 -24.64 -1.71 5.65
N TYR A 62 -23.52 -2.36 5.29
CA TYR A 62 -22.17 -1.94 5.70
C TYR A 62 -21.17 -1.96 4.55
N TYR A 63 -20.19 -1.07 4.65
CA TYR A 63 -19.04 -1.00 3.76
C TYR A 63 -17.76 -1.08 4.58
N ILE A 64 -16.94 -2.10 4.34
CA ILE A 64 -15.72 -2.32 5.11
C ILE A 64 -14.48 -2.14 4.22
N PHE A 65 -13.56 -1.26 4.65
CA PHE A 65 -12.33 -0.93 3.94
C PHE A 65 -11.08 -1.27 4.76
N LEU A 66 -10.19 -2.06 4.16
CA LEU A 66 -8.95 -2.51 4.81
C LEU A 66 -7.71 -1.72 4.37
N SER A 67 -7.86 -0.71 3.52
CA SER A 67 -6.78 0.21 3.17
C SER A 67 -7.34 1.51 2.57
N ALA A 68 -6.62 2.61 2.73
CA ALA A 68 -6.95 3.87 2.05
C ALA A 68 -6.98 3.71 0.52
N ARG A 69 -6.04 2.94 -0.05
CA ARG A 69 -6.01 2.68 -1.50
C ARG A 69 -7.28 1.99 -2.00
N SER A 70 -7.88 1.12 -1.19
CA SER A 70 -9.16 0.49 -1.52
C SER A 70 -10.31 1.51 -1.57
N VAL A 71 -10.28 2.54 -0.72
CA VAL A 71 -11.27 3.63 -0.72
C VAL A 71 -11.12 4.42 -2.01
N ASP A 72 -9.89 4.84 -2.34
CA ASP A 72 -9.62 5.64 -3.53
C ASP A 72 -10.08 4.94 -4.81
N ILE A 73 -9.76 3.65 -4.95
CA ILE A 73 -10.14 2.88 -6.15
C ILE A 73 -11.64 2.63 -6.20
N PHE A 74 -12.29 2.33 -5.08
CA PHE A 74 -13.74 2.16 -5.01
C PHE A 74 -14.46 3.42 -5.53
N PHE A 75 -14.10 4.59 -5.01
CA PHE A 75 -14.70 5.86 -5.46
C PHE A 75 -14.31 6.24 -6.88
N LYS A 76 -13.08 5.97 -7.31
CA LYS A 76 -12.67 6.18 -8.70
C LYS A 76 -13.48 5.30 -9.66
N THR A 77 -13.73 4.05 -9.27
CA THR A 77 -14.55 3.11 -10.05
C THR A 77 -15.97 3.66 -10.18
N ILE A 78 -16.60 4.06 -9.08
CA ILE A 78 -17.95 4.63 -9.09
C ILE A 78 -18.04 5.91 -9.94
N LYS A 79 -17.06 6.81 -9.83
CA LYS A 79 -17.05 8.07 -10.60
C LYS A 79 -16.95 7.84 -12.11
N ASN A 80 -16.45 6.68 -12.55
CA ASN A 80 -16.37 6.32 -13.96
C ASN A 80 -17.67 5.69 -14.50
N GLU A 81 -18.65 5.40 -13.64
CA GLU A 81 -19.94 4.85 -14.05
C GLU A 81 -20.85 5.95 -14.61
N LYS A 82 -21.68 5.58 -15.60
CA LYS A 82 -22.62 6.52 -16.25
C LYS A 82 -23.61 7.15 -15.27
N ASN A 83 -24.02 6.38 -14.27
CA ASN A 83 -24.96 6.73 -13.21
C ASN A 83 -24.25 7.07 -11.87
N SER A 84 -22.99 7.50 -11.93
CA SER A 84 -22.18 7.83 -10.76
C SER A 84 -22.88 8.73 -9.74
N SER A 85 -23.62 9.75 -10.19
CA SER A 85 -24.39 10.65 -9.31
C SER A 85 -25.43 9.90 -8.45
N ASN A 86 -26.18 8.97 -9.04
CA ASN A 86 -27.18 8.18 -8.32
C ASN A 86 -26.52 7.27 -7.30
N ILE A 87 -25.46 6.58 -7.70
CA ILE A 87 -24.69 5.68 -6.83
C ILE A 87 -24.13 6.45 -5.63
N LEU A 88 -23.53 7.62 -5.86
CA LEU A 88 -22.98 8.47 -4.81
C LEU A 88 -24.07 9.00 -3.87
N GLN A 89 -25.25 9.34 -4.38
CA GLN A 89 -26.39 9.76 -3.54
C GLN A 89 -26.85 8.64 -2.61
N GLU A 90 -26.95 7.40 -3.09
CA GLU A 90 -27.32 6.26 -2.24
C GLU A 90 -26.25 5.96 -1.18
N ILE A 91 -24.96 6.05 -1.53
CA ILE A 91 -23.84 5.97 -0.57
C ILE A 91 -23.97 7.03 0.53
N LEU A 92 -24.26 8.28 0.15
CA LEU A 92 -24.42 9.38 1.13
C LEU A 92 -25.67 9.20 1.99
N LYS A 93 -26.77 8.71 1.41
CA LYS A 93 -28.02 8.42 2.12
C LYS A 93 -27.83 7.35 3.18
N ILE A 94 -27.13 6.26 2.87
CA ILE A 94 -26.86 5.22 3.86
C ILE A 94 -25.85 5.68 4.92
N ASN A 95 -24.87 6.50 4.54
CA ASN A 95 -23.91 7.10 5.48
C ASN A 95 -24.57 7.97 6.58
N LYS A 96 -25.81 8.45 6.37
CA LYS A 96 -26.58 9.12 7.43
C LYS A 96 -26.86 8.19 8.62
N LYS A 97 -26.94 6.87 8.39
CA LYS A 97 -26.95 5.87 9.45
C LYS A 97 -25.53 5.75 10.00
N ASN A 98 -25.33 6.21 11.23
CA ASN A 98 -24.02 6.21 11.87
C ASN A 98 -23.46 4.77 11.95
N GLY A 99 -22.15 4.60 11.70
CA GLY A 99 -21.48 3.30 11.78
C GLY A 99 -21.56 2.41 10.54
N THR A 100 -22.14 2.87 9.43
CA THR A 100 -22.23 2.13 8.15
C THR A 100 -20.86 1.85 7.51
N PHE A 101 -19.94 2.81 7.56
CA PHE A 101 -18.61 2.69 6.96
C PHE A 101 -17.58 2.33 8.01
N ILE A 102 -16.88 1.22 7.79
CA ILE A 102 -15.91 0.66 8.73
C ILE A 102 -14.52 0.69 8.09
N ALA A 103 -13.57 1.34 8.75
CA ALA A 103 -12.17 1.39 8.38
C ALA A 103 -11.35 0.47 9.30
N ILE A 104 -10.37 -0.25 8.74
CA ILE A 104 -9.42 -1.02 9.55
C ILE A 104 -8.58 -0.15 10.49
N GLY A 105 -8.34 1.12 10.12
CA GLY A 105 -7.47 2.01 10.88
C GLY A 105 -7.51 3.47 10.43
N PRO A 106 -6.76 4.36 11.12
CA PRO A 106 -6.89 5.81 10.97
C PRO A 106 -6.64 6.33 9.55
N LYS A 107 -5.65 5.81 8.82
CA LYS A 107 -5.36 6.25 7.44
C LYS A 107 -6.54 5.95 6.51
N THR A 108 -7.16 4.78 6.64
CA THR A 108 -8.33 4.39 5.84
C THR A 108 -9.55 5.22 6.21
N LYS A 109 -9.75 5.52 7.51
CA LYS A 109 -10.80 6.42 7.97
C LYS A 109 -10.67 7.82 7.36
N LYS A 110 -9.47 8.42 7.41
CA LYS A 110 -9.20 9.71 6.77
C LYS A 110 -9.51 9.71 5.27
N ALA A 111 -9.23 8.61 4.57
CA ALA A 111 -9.55 8.49 3.14
C ALA A 111 -11.07 8.48 2.87
N LEU A 112 -11.86 7.86 3.75
CA LEU A 112 -13.34 7.90 3.68
C LEU A 112 -13.86 9.31 3.98
N GLU A 113 -13.31 9.98 4.98
CA GLU A 113 -13.69 11.35 5.37
C GLU A 113 -13.41 12.37 4.25
N LYS A 114 -12.31 12.19 3.49
CA LYS A 114 -12.04 12.98 2.26
C LYS A 114 -13.12 12.84 1.19
N ASN A 115 -13.94 11.78 1.24
CA ASN A 115 -15.10 11.58 0.36
C ASN A 115 -16.43 11.93 1.06
N ASN A 116 -16.39 12.77 2.11
CA ASN A 116 -17.55 13.22 2.90
C ASN A 116 -18.31 12.10 3.61
N LEU A 117 -17.62 10.99 3.94
CA LEU A 117 -18.23 9.88 4.68
C LEU A 117 -17.85 9.89 6.15
N LYS A 118 -18.81 9.51 7.02
CA LYS A 118 -18.55 9.29 8.44
C LYS A 118 -18.14 7.83 8.59
N ALA A 119 -16.94 7.59 9.10
CA ALA A 119 -16.41 6.24 9.24
C ALA A 119 -15.98 5.93 10.67
N ASN A 120 -16.31 4.71 11.10
CA ASN A 120 -15.85 4.13 12.35
C ASN A 120 -14.59 3.32 12.10
N ILE A 121 -13.73 3.22 13.10
CA ILE A 121 -12.62 2.27 13.06
C ILE A 121 -13.11 0.95 13.64
N ALA A 122 -12.76 -0.18 13.02
CA ALA A 122 -12.95 -1.50 13.59
C ALA A 122 -12.00 -1.69 14.78
N ILE A 123 -12.37 -1.13 15.93
CA ILE A 123 -11.68 -1.32 17.20
C ILE A 123 -12.50 -2.35 17.97
N THR A 124 -11.86 -3.44 18.38
CA THR A 124 -12.45 -4.41 19.30
C THR A 124 -11.44 -4.68 20.40
N ASP A 125 -11.74 -4.13 21.57
CA ASP A 125 -11.05 -4.24 22.86
C ASP A 125 -9.58 -3.83 22.91
N THR A 126 -9.32 -2.87 23.79
CA THR A 126 -8.01 -2.56 24.35
C THR A 126 -7.42 -3.81 24.97
N VAL A 127 -6.25 -4.26 24.51
CA VAL A 127 -5.48 -5.21 25.31
C VAL A 127 -5.02 -4.44 26.55
N ASN A 128 -5.64 -4.72 27.69
CA ASN A 128 -5.17 -4.27 29.01
C ASN A 128 -3.90 -5.05 29.36
N THR A 129 -2.80 -4.76 28.68
CA THR A 129 -1.49 -4.93 29.29
C THR A 129 -1.21 -3.68 30.12
N ASN A 130 -0.80 -3.84 31.38
CA ASN A 130 -0.50 -2.74 32.32
C ASN A 130 0.68 -1.83 31.89
N ILE A 131 0.99 -1.77 30.60
CA ILE A 131 2.01 -0.98 29.95
C ILE A 131 1.45 -0.72 28.54
N ASP A 132 1.08 0.53 28.25
CA ASP A 132 0.62 1.07 26.96
C ASP A 132 -0.50 0.32 26.20
N ILE A 133 -1.66 0.97 26.06
CA ILE A 133 -2.77 0.49 25.22
C ILE A 133 -2.34 0.50 23.75
N LYS A 134 -1.89 -0.64 23.24
CA LYS A 134 -1.58 -0.80 21.82
C LYS A 134 -2.83 -1.25 21.06
N VAL A 135 -3.50 -0.30 20.41
CA VAL A 135 -4.64 -0.59 19.53
C VAL A 135 -4.11 -1.29 18.27
N GLU A 136 -4.53 -2.55 18.06
CA GLU A 136 -4.16 -3.31 16.86
C GLU A 136 -5.17 -3.09 15.74
N PHE A 137 -4.71 -2.52 14.63
CA PHE A 137 -5.47 -2.31 13.40
C PHE A 137 -5.21 -3.48 12.44
N SER A 138 -5.84 -4.63 12.69
CA SER A 138 -5.60 -5.85 11.90
C SER A 138 -6.89 -6.49 11.37
N LEU A 139 -6.73 -7.50 10.51
CA LEU A 139 -7.85 -8.28 10.01
C LEU A 139 -8.62 -8.97 11.15
N HIS A 140 -7.94 -9.28 12.25
CA HIS A 140 -8.55 -9.86 13.45
C HIS A 140 -9.62 -8.93 14.05
N SER A 141 -9.34 -7.63 14.13
CA SER A 141 -10.29 -6.64 14.64
C SER A 141 -11.55 -6.54 13.75
N ILE A 142 -11.38 -6.74 12.44
CA ILE A 142 -12.50 -6.82 11.48
C ILE A 142 -13.30 -8.11 11.67
N MET A 143 -12.64 -9.25 11.86
CA MET A 143 -13.31 -10.52 12.13
C MET A 143 -14.11 -10.48 13.44
N LYS A 144 -13.55 -9.91 14.51
CA LYS A 144 -14.29 -9.68 15.77
C LYS A 144 -15.50 -8.76 15.59
N PHE A 145 -15.36 -7.69 14.80
CA PHE A 145 -16.50 -6.82 14.47
C PHE A 145 -17.61 -7.62 13.76
N LEU A 146 -17.27 -8.45 12.78
CA LEU A 146 -18.22 -9.32 12.09
C LEU A 146 -18.84 -10.35 13.04
N ASP A 147 -18.06 -10.98 13.92
CA ASP A 147 -18.56 -11.92 14.94
C ASP A 147 -19.59 -11.27 15.87
N ASN A 148 -19.36 -10.03 16.28
CA ASN A 148 -20.29 -9.28 17.11
C ASN A 148 -21.56 -8.89 16.34
N LEU A 149 -21.45 -8.52 15.07
CA LEU A 149 -22.62 -8.26 14.23
C LEU A 149 -23.47 -9.52 14.03
N ASP A 150 -22.82 -10.66 13.78
CA ASP A 150 -23.48 -11.93 13.51
C ASP A 150 -24.28 -12.42 14.73
N LYS A 151 -23.71 -12.29 15.95
CA LYS A 151 -24.37 -12.69 17.21
C LYS A 151 -25.56 -11.82 17.59
N ASN A 152 -25.52 -10.53 17.27
CA ASN A 152 -26.50 -9.56 17.76
C ASN A 152 -27.68 -9.35 16.79
N ASN A 153 -27.77 -10.13 15.71
CA ASN A 153 -28.76 -9.93 14.67
C ASN A 153 -29.49 -11.22 14.32
N GLU A 154 -30.76 -11.34 14.72
CA GLU A 154 -31.55 -12.57 14.57
C GLU A 154 -32.70 -12.44 13.53
N LYS A 155 -32.84 -11.27 12.87
CA LYS A 155 -34.01 -10.98 12.02
C LYS A 155 -33.74 -11.14 10.54
N GLU A 156 -33.01 -10.18 9.96
CA GLU A 156 -32.73 -10.12 8.53
C GLU A 156 -31.22 -10.15 8.32
N LYS A 157 -30.73 -10.88 7.31
CA LYS A 157 -29.29 -10.95 7.05
C LYS A 157 -28.71 -9.56 6.76
N ILE A 158 -27.67 -9.19 7.48
CA ILE A 158 -26.92 -7.95 7.27
C ILE A 158 -26.06 -8.12 6.02
N LYS A 159 -26.21 -7.24 5.02
CA LYS A 159 -25.45 -7.31 3.76
C LYS A 159 -24.24 -6.40 3.82
N ILE A 160 -23.06 -6.94 3.57
CA ILE A 160 -21.78 -6.25 3.76
C ILE A 160 -21.00 -6.28 2.45
N LEU A 161 -20.62 -5.11 1.95
CA LEU A 161 -19.65 -5.00 0.87
C LEU A 161 -18.26 -4.76 1.45
N MET A 162 -17.30 -5.57 1.03
CA MET A 162 -15.89 -5.37 1.34
C MET A 162 -15.10 -5.29 0.02
N PRO A 163 -14.77 -4.08 -0.46
CA PRO A 163 -13.88 -3.90 -1.60
C PRO A 163 -12.46 -4.39 -1.25
N ARG A 164 -11.87 -5.24 -2.11
CA ARG A 164 -10.58 -5.92 -1.85
C ARG A 164 -9.63 -5.83 -3.05
N SER A 165 -8.35 -6.06 -2.73
CA SER A 165 -7.33 -6.44 -3.72
C SER A 165 -7.48 -7.92 -4.07
N ALA A 166 -7.29 -8.29 -5.34
CA ALA A 166 -7.13 -9.68 -5.76
C ALA A 166 -5.96 -10.38 -5.01
N GLU A 167 -4.95 -9.62 -4.59
CA GLU A 167 -3.81 -10.14 -3.80
C GLU A 167 -4.20 -10.60 -2.38
N SER A 168 -5.41 -10.28 -1.92
CA SER A 168 -5.92 -10.76 -0.63
C SER A 168 -6.07 -12.29 -0.57
N GLN A 169 -6.31 -12.94 -1.72
CA GLN A 169 -6.38 -14.40 -1.81
C GLN A 169 -5.03 -15.06 -1.56
N LYS A 170 -3.94 -14.46 -2.06
CA LYS A 170 -2.58 -15.00 -1.92
C LYS A 170 -1.96 -14.71 -0.55
N SER A 171 -2.41 -13.66 0.12
CA SER A 171 -1.82 -13.16 1.36
C SER A 171 -2.52 -13.65 2.63
N ASN A 172 -3.36 -14.70 2.55
CA ASN A 172 -4.20 -15.21 3.64
C ASN A 172 -5.06 -14.13 4.33
N ASN A 173 -5.32 -13.01 3.64
CA ASN A 173 -6.12 -11.90 4.15
C ASN A 173 -7.56 -11.96 3.64
N PHE A 174 -8.00 -13.11 3.16
CA PHE A 174 -9.37 -13.36 2.73
C PHE A 174 -10.14 -14.05 3.85
N ILE A 175 -11.29 -13.50 4.21
CA ILE A 175 -12.12 -14.08 5.28
C ILE A 175 -12.86 -15.28 4.70
N LYS A 176 -12.47 -16.49 5.11
CA LYS A 176 -13.13 -17.74 4.69
C LYS A 176 -14.27 -18.17 5.62
N LYS A 177 -14.36 -17.55 6.80
CA LYS A 177 -15.42 -17.83 7.78
C LYS A 177 -16.79 -17.49 7.19
N THR A 178 -17.73 -18.41 7.32
CA THR A 178 -19.15 -18.19 7.05
C THR A 178 -19.84 -17.68 8.30
N TYR A 179 -20.82 -16.81 8.10
CA TYR A 179 -21.62 -16.20 9.16
C TYR A 179 -23.07 -16.55 8.91
N GLU A 180 -23.84 -16.81 9.98
CA GLU A 180 -25.22 -17.27 9.86
C GLU A 180 -26.14 -16.11 9.42
N ASN A 181 -25.92 -14.94 10.00
CA ASN A 181 -26.75 -13.76 9.90
C ASN A 181 -26.15 -12.66 9.02
N LEU A 182 -25.01 -12.91 8.36
CA LEU A 182 -24.36 -11.96 7.45
C LEU A 182 -24.27 -12.48 6.01
N VAL A 183 -24.41 -11.57 5.05
CA VAL A 183 -24.02 -11.76 3.64
C VAL A 183 -22.77 -10.92 3.41
N LEU A 184 -21.59 -11.55 3.45
CA LEU A 184 -20.31 -10.87 3.25
C LEU A 184 -19.82 -11.02 1.80
N GLU A 185 -19.87 -9.92 1.03
CA GLU A 185 -19.35 -9.87 -0.33
C GLU A 185 -17.95 -9.24 -0.37
N GLN A 186 -16.92 -10.08 -0.47
CA GLN A 186 -15.53 -9.66 -0.68
C GLN A 186 -15.23 -9.56 -2.20
N ILE A 187 -15.42 -8.36 -2.77
CA ILE A 187 -15.30 -8.15 -4.23
C ILE A 187 -13.93 -7.57 -4.58
N PHE A 188 -13.25 -8.15 -5.57
CA PHE A 188 -11.93 -7.69 -6.01
C PHE A 188 -12.03 -6.51 -6.97
N PHE A 189 -12.00 -5.29 -6.42
CA PHE A 189 -12.04 -4.05 -7.19
C PHE A 189 -10.73 -3.73 -7.91
N TYR A 190 -9.63 -4.32 -7.47
CA TYR A 190 -8.31 -3.98 -7.98
C TYR A 190 -7.31 -5.12 -7.81
N LYS A 191 -6.22 -5.04 -8.57
CA LYS A 191 -5.05 -5.89 -8.39
C LYS A 191 -3.78 -5.05 -8.40
N THR A 192 -2.77 -5.57 -7.73
CA THR A 192 -1.42 -5.02 -7.80
C THR A 192 -0.66 -5.79 -8.86
N ILE A 193 -0.04 -5.08 -9.80
CA ILE A 193 0.82 -5.65 -10.82
C ILE A 193 2.20 -5.00 -10.73
N GLU A 194 3.19 -5.67 -11.30
CA GLU A 194 4.50 -5.07 -11.54
C GLU A 194 4.34 -3.86 -12.47
N PHE A 195 5.13 -2.82 -12.24
CA PHE A 195 5.15 -1.66 -13.08
C PHE A 195 5.81 -2.00 -14.42
N ASN A 196 5.12 -1.74 -15.53
CA ASN A 196 5.53 -2.16 -16.87
C ASN A 196 5.76 -1.01 -17.86
N LYS A 197 5.69 0.24 -17.39
CA LYS A 197 5.90 1.46 -18.21
C LYS A 197 7.26 2.10 -17.93
N ILE A 198 8.31 1.29 -17.93
CA ILE A 198 9.66 1.73 -17.52
C ILE A 198 10.19 2.83 -18.43
N GLU A 199 10.10 2.63 -19.75
CA GLU A 199 10.65 3.57 -20.74
C GLU A 199 9.91 4.92 -20.78
N GLU A 200 8.60 4.90 -20.45
CA GLU A 200 7.76 6.11 -20.38
C GLU A 200 7.90 6.85 -19.04
N SER A 201 8.50 6.24 -18.02
CA SER A 201 8.56 6.80 -16.67
C SER A 201 9.76 7.73 -16.48
N ASN A 202 9.48 8.99 -16.18
CA ASN A 202 10.49 9.98 -15.83
C ASN A 202 11.32 9.54 -14.62
N GLU A 203 10.68 8.90 -13.64
CA GLU A 203 11.30 8.37 -12.44
C GLU A 203 12.33 7.28 -12.76
N TRP A 204 11.95 6.30 -13.58
CA TRP A 204 12.83 5.22 -13.99
C TRP A 204 13.94 5.73 -14.91
N ASN A 205 13.66 6.66 -15.82
CA ASN A 205 14.68 7.28 -16.65
C ASN A 205 15.72 8.06 -15.81
N LYS A 206 15.25 8.79 -14.79
CA LYS A 206 16.13 9.45 -13.83
C LYS A 206 16.94 8.44 -13.00
N PHE A 207 16.32 7.34 -12.57
CA PHE A 207 17.01 6.25 -11.88
C PHE A 207 18.13 5.65 -12.77
N LYS A 208 17.83 5.32 -14.04
CA LYS A 208 18.82 4.81 -15.02
C LYS A 208 20.01 5.78 -15.15
N SER A 209 19.72 7.07 -15.33
CA SER A 209 20.74 8.12 -15.45
C SER A 209 21.67 8.16 -14.22
N LEU A 210 21.12 8.18 -13.01
CA LEU A 210 21.91 8.24 -11.78
C LEU A 210 22.72 6.97 -11.53
N VAL A 211 22.21 5.81 -11.91
CA VAL A 211 22.96 4.55 -11.86
C VAL A 211 24.14 4.61 -12.82
N TYR A 212 23.94 5.07 -14.07
CA TYR A 212 25.03 5.20 -15.05
C TYR A 212 26.10 6.20 -14.62
N GLN A 213 25.71 7.26 -13.92
CA GLN A 213 26.62 8.26 -13.36
C GLN A 213 27.23 7.84 -12.01
N LYS A 214 26.84 6.69 -11.44
CA LYS A 214 27.24 6.20 -10.10
C LYS A 214 26.89 7.18 -8.97
N GLU A 215 25.79 7.91 -9.13
CA GLU A 215 25.33 8.93 -8.20
C GLU A 215 24.18 8.48 -7.28
N LEU A 216 23.56 7.34 -7.57
CA LEU A 216 22.55 6.73 -6.71
C LEU A 216 23.19 5.86 -5.62
N LYS A 217 23.12 6.30 -4.35
CA LYS A 217 23.79 5.61 -3.23
C LYS A 217 22.83 4.90 -2.29
N TYR A 218 21.56 5.28 -2.27
CA TYR A 218 20.60 4.83 -1.26
C TYR A 218 19.30 4.35 -1.91
N LEU A 219 18.79 3.22 -1.44
CA LEU A 219 17.52 2.64 -1.89
C LEU A 219 16.67 2.25 -0.69
N ILE A 220 15.40 2.65 -0.68
CA ILE A 220 14.44 2.32 0.38
C ILE A 220 13.35 1.42 -0.21
N PHE A 221 13.22 0.22 0.33
CA PHE A 221 12.14 -0.71 -0.04
C PHE A 221 10.96 -0.60 0.90
N THR A 222 9.77 -0.39 0.33
CA THR A 222 8.54 -0.15 1.10
C THR A 222 7.73 -1.41 1.40
N SER A 223 7.95 -2.50 0.66
CA SER A 223 7.19 -3.75 0.80
C SER A 223 7.92 -4.95 0.20
N PRO A 224 7.58 -6.19 0.60
CA PRO A 224 8.11 -7.41 -0.03
C PRO A 224 7.82 -7.49 -1.53
N SER A 225 6.62 -7.08 -1.96
CA SER A 225 6.23 -7.04 -3.37
C SER A 225 7.07 -6.05 -4.17
N ALA A 226 7.44 -4.92 -3.58
CA ALA A 226 8.31 -3.94 -4.22
C ALA A 226 9.74 -4.47 -4.40
N VAL A 227 10.26 -5.23 -3.42
CA VAL A 227 11.56 -5.92 -3.54
C VAL A 227 11.55 -6.86 -4.75
N ARG A 228 10.59 -7.78 -4.81
CA ARG A 228 10.47 -8.75 -5.93
C ARG A 228 10.36 -8.05 -7.29
N ALA A 229 9.48 -7.05 -7.37
CA ALA A 229 9.24 -6.34 -8.61
C ALA A 229 10.46 -5.53 -9.06
N PHE A 230 11.16 -4.86 -8.14
CA PHE A 230 12.37 -4.10 -8.45
C PHE A 230 13.43 -4.96 -9.14
N PHE A 231 13.80 -6.10 -8.55
CA PHE A 231 14.85 -6.95 -9.11
C PHE A 231 14.48 -7.47 -10.49
N LYS A 232 13.23 -7.90 -10.66
CA LYS A 232 12.72 -8.33 -11.97
C LYS A 232 12.74 -7.18 -12.99
N ILE A 233 12.31 -5.98 -12.60
CA ILE A 233 12.33 -4.81 -13.49
C ILE A 233 13.75 -4.48 -13.90
N VAL A 234 14.68 -4.35 -12.95
CA VAL A 234 16.07 -3.98 -13.22
C VAL A 234 16.74 -4.99 -14.16
N VAL A 235 16.53 -6.29 -13.95
CA VAL A 235 17.05 -7.35 -14.82
C VAL A 235 16.44 -7.25 -16.23
N ASN A 236 15.18 -6.85 -16.37
CA ASN A 236 14.53 -6.80 -17.68
C ASN A 236 14.75 -5.48 -18.44
N SER A 237 14.96 -4.35 -17.75
CA SER A 237 15.05 -3.03 -18.38
C SER A 237 16.49 -2.53 -18.50
N ILE A 238 17.20 -2.44 -17.38
CA ILE A 238 18.57 -1.87 -17.35
C ILE A 238 19.59 -2.86 -17.92
N TYR A 239 19.35 -4.14 -17.70
CA TYR A 239 20.34 -5.18 -17.95
C TYR A 239 20.27 -5.76 -19.36
N VAL A 240 19.06 -5.87 -19.94
CA VAL A 240 18.87 -6.31 -21.34
C VAL A 240 19.44 -5.30 -22.34
N GLU A 241 19.33 -4.00 -22.07
CA GLU A 241 19.94 -2.93 -22.88
C GLU A 241 21.47 -3.09 -23.01
N LYS A 242 22.12 -3.75 -22.05
CA LYS A 242 23.58 -3.93 -21.99
C LYS A 242 24.08 -5.33 -22.30
N GLN A 243 23.29 -6.21 -22.95
CA GLN A 243 23.55 -7.60 -23.42
C GLN A 243 24.83 -8.33 -22.93
N VAL A 244 26.01 -7.74 -23.10
CA VAL A 244 27.33 -8.13 -22.57
C VAL A 244 27.37 -8.32 -21.04
N LEU A 245 26.53 -7.64 -20.25
CA LEU A 245 26.63 -7.73 -18.80
C LEU A 245 26.01 -9.00 -18.20
N LEU A 246 25.06 -9.65 -18.87
CA LEU A 246 24.29 -10.81 -18.38
C LEU A 246 25.14 -11.97 -17.87
N SER A 247 26.36 -12.15 -18.40
CA SER A 247 27.23 -13.25 -18.03
C SER A 247 28.05 -13.04 -16.75
N THR A 248 28.09 -11.84 -16.17
CA THR A 248 28.99 -11.55 -15.04
C THR A 248 28.32 -11.42 -13.68
N ILE A 249 27.05 -11.01 -13.61
CA ILE A 249 26.31 -10.92 -12.34
C ILE A 249 25.68 -12.27 -12.00
N LYS A 250 26.07 -12.84 -10.85
CA LYS A 250 25.67 -14.18 -10.41
C LYS A 250 24.49 -14.17 -9.44
N ASN A 251 24.23 -13.05 -8.77
CA ASN A 251 23.18 -12.91 -7.76
C ASN A 251 22.69 -11.45 -7.63
N GLU A 252 21.59 -11.25 -6.90
CA GLU A 252 20.96 -9.94 -6.72
C GLU A 252 21.81 -8.98 -5.87
N GLN A 253 22.69 -9.46 -4.98
CA GLN A 253 23.59 -8.61 -4.19
C GLN A 253 24.72 -8.01 -5.06
N GLU A 254 25.27 -8.77 -6.00
CA GLU A 254 26.19 -8.26 -7.02
C GLU A 254 25.50 -7.23 -7.93
N LEU A 255 24.21 -7.43 -8.25
CA LEU A 255 23.42 -6.44 -8.96
C LEU A 255 23.30 -5.13 -8.17
N VAL A 256 22.99 -5.20 -6.87
CA VAL A 256 22.97 -4.01 -6.00
C VAL A 256 24.30 -3.27 -6.02
N HIS A 257 25.42 -4.01 -5.95
CA HIS A 257 26.76 -3.42 -6.03
C HIS A 257 27.01 -2.75 -7.39
N PHE A 258 26.64 -3.43 -8.47
CA PHE A 258 26.75 -2.90 -9.83
C PHE A 258 25.95 -1.60 -10.02
N LEU A 259 24.76 -1.50 -9.42
CA LEU A 259 23.94 -0.30 -9.43
C LEU A 259 24.56 0.87 -8.62
N GLY A 260 25.67 0.65 -7.91
CA GLY A 260 26.34 1.65 -7.08
C GLY A 260 25.65 1.94 -5.74
N ILE A 261 24.66 1.13 -5.37
CA ILE A 261 23.89 1.31 -4.14
C ILE A 261 24.75 0.88 -2.95
N LYS A 262 24.98 1.81 -2.02
CA LYS A 262 25.80 1.59 -0.82
C LYS A 262 24.99 1.07 0.36
N LEU A 263 23.73 1.49 0.46
CA LEU A 263 22.87 1.12 1.57
C LEU A 263 21.43 0.95 1.10
N ILE A 264 20.86 -0.19 1.47
CA ILE A 264 19.44 -0.50 1.32
C ILE A 264 18.77 -0.37 2.69
N ILE A 265 17.64 0.33 2.74
CA ILE A 265 16.80 0.42 3.92
C ILE A 265 15.48 -0.33 3.67
N SER A 266 15.20 -1.32 4.50
CA SER A 266 13.92 -2.00 4.56
C SER A 266 12.96 -1.22 5.44
N LEU A 267 11.71 -1.06 5.00
CA LEU A 267 10.68 -0.42 5.80
C LEU A 267 10.18 -1.27 6.97
N GLY A 268 10.46 -2.58 7.03
CA GLY A 268 10.02 -3.39 8.16
C GLY A 268 10.19 -4.90 7.97
N PRO A 269 9.82 -5.71 8.97
CA PRO A 269 10.24 -7.11 9.10
C PRO A 269 9.94 -7.99 7.89
N ARG A 270 8.74 -7.87 7.31
CA ARG A 270 8.37 -8.66 6.13
C ARG A 270 9.19 -8.27 4.90
N THR A 271 9.50 -6.99 4.73
CA THR A 271 10.35 -6.51 3.63
C THR A 271 11.79 -6.98 3.83
N SER A 272 12.25 -6.96 5.08
CA SER A 272 13.56 -7.46 5.51
C SER A 272 13.72 -8.95 5.23
N GLU A 273 12.72 -9.77 5.58
CA GLU A 273 12.68 -11.18 5.24
C GLU A 273 12.81 -11.43 3.73
N GLU A 274 12.15 -10.59 2.90
CA GLU A 274 12.21 -10.74 1.46
C GLU A 274 13.58 -10.41 0.86
N LEU A 275 14.28 -9.43 1.44
CA LEU A 275 15.68 -9.10 1.11
C LEU A 275 16.65 -10.18 1.62
N LYS A 276 16.40 -10.72 2.82
CA LYS A 276 17.21 -11.80 3.41
C LYS A 276 17.17 -13.08 2.58
N LYS A 277 16.01 -13.46 2.02
CA LYS A 277 15.89 -14.61 1.10
C LYS A 277 16.76 -14.51 -0.16
N ARG A 278 17.29 -13.32 -0.43
CA ARG A 278 18.06 -12.96 -1.63
C ARG A 278 19.53 -12.67 -1.29
N ASP A 279 19.91 -12.89 -0.04
CA ASP A 279 21.23 -12.57 0.50
C ASP A 279 21.63 -11.09 0.29
N ILE A 280 20.64 -10.19 0.30
CA ILE A 280 20.86 -8.75 0.17
C ILE A 280 21.11 -8.15 1.55
N MET A 281 22.18 -7.36 1.68
CA MET A 281 22.44 -6.58 2.89
C MET A 281 21.50 -5.37 2.98
N TYR A 282 20.91 -5.17 4.16
CA TYR A 282 19.99 -4.06 4.42
C TYR A 282 20.07 -3.58 5.87
N LEU A 283 19.50 -2.41 6.13
CA LEU A 283 19.13 -1.94 7.47
C LEU A 283 17.62 -1.85 7.58
N GLU A 284 17.05 -2.31 8.70
CA GLU A 284 15.61 -2.19 8.95
C GLU A 284 15.29 -0.87 9.65
N SER A 285 14.30 -0.13 9.14
CA SER A 285 13.78 1.07 9.80
C SER A 285 13.01 0.71 11.07
N THR A 286 13.23 1.43 12.17
CA THR A 286 12.54 1.21 13.44
C THR A 286 11.14 1.85 13.51
N GLU A 287 10.88 2.87 12.70
CA GLU A 287 9.61 3.62 12.68
C GLU A 287 8.64 3.11 11.60
N TYR A 288 8.98 2.03 10.88
CA TYR A 288 8.23 1.38 9.80
C TYR A 288 7.48 2.30 8.81
N THR A 289 8.03 3.50 8.57
CA THR A 289 7.47 4.53 7.70
C THR A 289 8.57 5.14 6.83
N VAL A 290 8.18 5.68 5.67
CA VAL A 290 9.14 6.32 4.75
C VAL A 290 9.85 7.48 5.45
N LYS A 291 9.10 8.27 6.21
CA LYS A 291 9.62 9.33 7.07
C LYS A 291 10.68 8.80 8.04
N GLY A 292 10.38 7.71 8.74
CA GLY A 292 11.31 7.06 9.66
C GLY A 292 12.61 6.61 8.99
N ALA A 293 12.50 5.94 7.85
CA ALA A 293 13.64 5.51 7.05
C ALA A 293 14.51 6.69 6.57
N LEU A 294 13.87 7.77 6.11
CA LEU A 294 14.56 8.99 5.70
C LEU A 294 15.25 9.69 6.87
N LYS A 295 14.59 9.81 8.04
CA LYS A 295 15.22 10.37 9.24
C LYS A 295 16.46 9.58 9.64
N TYR A 296 16.37 8.25 9.61
CA TYR A 296 17.50 7.38 9.92
C TYR A 296 18.66 7.62 8.96
N LEU A 297 18.38 7.60 7.65
CA LEU A 297 19.39 7.87 6.63
C LEU A 297 20.05 9.24 6.86
N ILE A 298 19.25 10.29 7.02
CA ILE A 298 19.73 11.65 7.22
C ILE A 298 20.66 11.76 8.44
N ARG A 299 20.27 11.17 9.57
CA ARG A 299 21.08 11.21 10.80
C ARG A 299 22.45 10.56 10.59
N ASN A 300 22.51 9.47 9.83
CA ASN A 300 23.76 8.77 9.52
C ASN A 300 24.59 9.43 8.41
N LEU A 301 24.06 10.46 7.73
CA LEU A 301 24.79 11.26 6.73
C LEU A 301 25.36 12.55 7.28
N ALA A 302 24.92 12.95 8.47
CA ALA A 302 25.38 14.15 9.18
C ALA A 302 26.65 13.90 10.04
N PHE A 303 27.12 12.66 10.08
CA PHE A 303 28.39 12.21 10.65
C PHE A 303 29.24 11.58 9.56
#